data_AF-A0A923CWN4-F1
#
_entry.id   AF-A0A923CWN4-F1
#
_cell.length_a   1.000
_cell.length_b   1.000
_cell.length_c   1.000
_cell.angle_alpha   90.00
_cell.angle_beta   90.00
_cell.angle_gamma   90.00
#
_symmetry.space_group_name_H-M   'P 1'
#
loop_
_entity.id
_entity.type
_entity.pdbx_description
1 polymer ?
#
loop_
_entity_poly.entity_id
_entity_poly.type
_entity_poly.pdbx_seq_one_letter_code
_entity_poly.pdbx_strand_id
1 'polypeptide(L)'
;MNGATGTPTVPSADPRSRRRRMLVRLGAAVGGLALLAAALGGGLSLARSGRAAGDLDRALDLVAEADETVLAVDAVVQAKIEPDLAEEAGRRAEQLPDAVADLESAASLLAGAGGRLRGDDAQVAAVAAEAVDGRLEMLETAGRLLDANAKAAKALGYAGDGWEFMAEAEKLGDEAVKEYNKLTKDGVTRSHGSNERAAERVKEARALFSQAASAFAEAELGVYVTYADEKLAVVESSVRIDEAWLSGKTEAANAEVKRYNDLDERATTRANWLKAPSTAIAKAYERVTETDADRYYEARNRASKADGRQEELRGGTGGDGMGSVWSGWWWPAATALLGFVYTGLLVAQWAKRRKMHQLMWAVGFLFYAVAAVMEAWSEATQHWDPTVYRVYIVLAASLVGFLGNGTLYLITKKRVWGDVYLGVNLVMLAIFLWGTFNAQLVMEALKPGIVVGGKALGESGTFPRLMSLPFNIPGSLILLGGSAWSIIKFLPKKEFRYRVWANVLIIIGTLIIAGAGSMARLGASAGLYVGEMVASAILLAGFLLAGTLEKGAQAVREQRAAEAGQEAPPTA
;
A
#
# COMPACT_ATOMS: atom_id res chain seq x y z
N MET A 1 6.94 0.28 99.10
CA MET A 1 5.61 0.26 98.44
C MET A 1 5.65 1.20 97.25
N ASN A 2 5.36 0.63 96.08
CA ASN A 2 4.83 1.22 94.84
C ASN A 2 5.52 2.44 94.21
N GLY A 3 6.23 2.15 93.11
CA GLY A 3 6.50 3.13 92.05
C GLY A 3 5.31 3.33 91.12
N ALA A 4 5.37 4.40 90.33
CA ALA A 4 4.74 4.48 89.01
C ALA A 4 5.33 5.66 88.24
N THR A 5 6.15 5.33 87.25
CA THR A 5 6.59 6.18 86.16
C THR A 5 5.43 6.50 85.22
N GLY A 6 5.02 7.77 85.13
CA GLY A 6 4.07 8.25 84.14
C GLY A 6 4.76 8.57 82.82
N THR A 7 4.60 7.67 81.85
CA THR A 7 5.06 7.73 80.46
C THR A 7 4.48 8.90 79.65
N PRO A 8 5.20 9.44 78.64
CA PRO A 8 4.65 10.42 77.71
C PRO A 8 3.60 9.78 76.80
N THR A 9 2.41 10.38 76.73
CA THR A 9 1.33 9.95 75.83
C THR A 9 1.74 10.18 74.38
N VAL A 10 2.05 9.10 73.66
CA VAL A 10 2.17 9.08 72.20
C VAL A 10 0.76 9.27 71.62
N PRO A 11 0.52 10.18 70.65
CA PRO A 11 -0.79 10.31 70.03
C PRO A 11 -1.14 8.99 69.32
N SER A 12 -2.20 8.33 69.73
CA SER A 12 -2.71 7.15 69.04
C SER A 12 -3.18 7.57 67.65
N ALA A 13 -2.49 7.07 66.61
CA ALA A 13 -2.87 7.34 65.24
C ALA A 13 -4.26 6.74 64.96
N ASP A 14 -5.25 7.60 64.73
CA ASP A 14 -6.64 7.24 64.46
C ASP A 14 -6.74 6.04 63.49
N PRO A 15 -7.36 4.91 63.89
CA PRO A 15 -7.47 3.70 63.06
C PRO A 15 -8.20 3.96 61.72
N ARG A 16 -9.07 4.98 61.64
CA ARG A 16 -9.70 5.41 60.38
C ARG A 16 -8.67 5.96 59.38
N SER A 17 -7.62 6.64 59.86
CA SER A 17 -6.52 7.15 59.02
C SER A 17 -5.62 6.05 58.45
N ARG A 18 -5.47 4.93 59.17
CA ARG A 18 -4.64 3.78 58.76
C ARG A 18 -5.38 2.93 57.73
N ARG A 19 -6.67 2.68 57.95
CA ARG A 19 -7.57 1.98 57.01
C ARG A 19 -7.75 2.77 55.71
N ARG A 20 -7.91 4.10 55.80
CA ARG A 20 -7.97 5.00 54.64
C ARG A 20 -6.66 5.02 53.84
N ARG A 21 -5.49 5.04 54.50
CA ARG A 21 -4.18 4.93 53.83
C ARG A 21 -3.97 3.58 53.13
N MET A 22 -4.45 2.48 53.73
CA MET A 22 -4.39 1.15 53.14
C MET A 22 -5.31 1.00 51.92
N LEU A 23 -6.57 1.46 52.02
CA LEU A 23 -7.52 1.46 50.91
C LEU A 23 -7.06 2.36 49.74
N VAL A 24 -6.41 3.49 50.03
CA VAL A 24 -5.82 4.37 49.00
C VAL A 24 -4.60 3.72 48.33
N ARG A 25 -3.74 3.02 49.08
CA ARG A 25 -2.61 2.26 48.50
C ARG A 25 -3.11 1.11 47.62
N LEU A 26 -4.15 0.41 48.07
CA LEU A 26 -4.80 -0.65 47.29
C LEU A 26 -5.44 -0.09 46.01
N GLY A 27 -6.15 1.04 46.10
CA GLY A 27 -6.73 1.73 44.94
C GLY A 27 -5.67 2.26 43.95
N ALA A 28 -4.52 2.76 44.44
CA ALA A 28 -3.41 3.17 43.59
C ALA A 28 -2.71 1.99 42.92
N ALA A 29 -2.56 0.86 43.63
CA ALA A 29 -2.03 -0.38 43.05
C ALA A 29 -2.98 -0.97 41.99
N VAL A 30 -4.28 -0.99 42.26
CA VAL A 30 -5.32 -1.41 41.31
C VAL A 30 -5.39 -0.47 40.10
N GLY A 31 -5.30 0.85 40.31
CA GLY A 31 -5.22 1.82 39.23
C GLY A 31 -3.95 1.68 38.39
N GLY A 32 -2.81 1.41 39.01
CA GLY A 32 -1.56 1.10 38.31
C GLY A 32 -1.62 -0.20 37.51
N LEU A 33 -2.24 -1.25 38.06
CA LEU A 33 -2.47 -2.53 37.37
C LEU A 33 -3.48 -2.39 36.23
N ALA A 34 -4.54 -1.59 36.40
CA ALA A 34 -5.50 -1.29 35.34
C ALA A 34 -4.85 -0.48 34.20
N LEU A 35 -3.94 0.45 34.51
CA LEU A 35 -3.13 1.15 33.52
C LEU A 35 -2.13 0.23 32.82
N LEU A 36 -1.51 -0.71 33.53
CA LEU A 36 -0.62 -1.71 32.94
C LEU A 36 -1.39 -2.68 32.03
N ALA A 37 -2.58 -3.11 32.45
CA ALA A 37 -3.47 -3.96 31.65
C ALA A 37 -4.04 -3.22 30.44
N ALA A 38 -4.37 -1.94 30.56
CA ALA A 38 -4.75 -1.09 29.43
C ALA A 38 -3.59 -0.83 28.48
N ALA A 39 -2.35 -0.67 29.00
CA ALA A 39 -1.14 -0.52 28.20
C ALA A 39 -0.76 -1.83 27.49
N LEU A 40 -0.92 -2.98 28.14
CA LEU A 40 -0.67 -4.31 27.56
C LEU A 40 -1.77 -4.72 26.56
N GLY A 41 -3.04 -4.48 26.90
CA GLY A 41 -4.18 -4.71 26.01
C GLY A 41 -4.17 -3.76 24.81
N GLY A 42 -3.84 -2.49 25.04
CA GLY A 42 -3.54 -1.51 24.00
C GLY A 42 -2.38 -1.97 23.14
N GLY A 43 -1.26 -2.38 23.73
CA GLY A 43 -0.07 -2.89 23.02
C GLY A 43 -0.35 -4.13 22.17
N LEU A 44 -1.17 -5.06 22.65
CA LEU A 44 -1.57 -6.26 21.89
C LEU A 44 -2.55 -5.92 20.75
N SER A 45 -3.49 -4.99 20.98
CA SER A 45 -4.38 -4.46 19.95
C SER A 45 -3.59 -3.70 18.88
N LEU A 46 -2.62 -2.88 19.29
CA LEU A 46 -1.71 -2.13 18.43
C LEU A 46 -0.78 -3.05 17.62
N ALA A 47 -0.25 -4.12 18.23
CA ALA A 47 0.55 -5.12 17.51
C ALA A 47 -0.29 -5.89 16.47
N ARG A 48 -1.57 -6.13 16.76
CA ARG A 48 -2.50 -6.76 15.81
C ARG A 48 -2.89 -5.82 14.66
N SER A 49 -3.15 -4.55 14.93
CA SER A 49 -3.43 -3.55 13.90
C SER A 49 -2.20 -3.24 13.06
N GLY A 50 -1.00 -3.19 13.65
CA GLY A 50 0.25 -2.99 12.91
C GLY A 50 0.62 -4.15 11.99
N ARG A 51 0.34 -5.40 12.40
CA ARG A 51 0.45 -6.55 11.48
C ARG A 51 -0.57 -6.48 10.35
N ALA A 52 -1.83 -6.15 10.65
CA ALA A 52 -2.87 -6.02 9.63
C ALA A 52 -2.56 -4.92 8.61
N ALA A 53 -1.95 -3.80 9.02
CA ALA A 53 -1.47 -2.76 8.12
C ALA A 53 -0.30 -3.26 7.25
N GLY A 54 0.64 -4.00 7.82
CA GLY A 54 1.72 -4.62 7.04
C GLY A 54 1.23 -5.70 6.06
N ASP A 55 0.20 -6.46 6.44
CA ASP A 55 -0.45 -7.43 5.57
C ASP A 55 -1.17 -6.72 4.40
N LEU A 56 -1.79 -5.56 4.64
CA LEU A 56 -2.37 -4.71 3.58
C LEU A 56 -1.30 -4.19 2.63
N ASP A 57 -0.19 -3.62 3.15
CA ASP A 57 0.91 -3.15 2.31
C ASP A 57 1.47 -4.28 1.43
N ARG A 58 1.74 -5.46 2.02
CA ARG A 58 2.25 -6.61 1.25
C ARG A 58 1.25 -7.11 0.22
N ALA A 59 -0.05 -7.10 0.53
CA ALA A 59 -1.07 -7.47 -0.44
C ALA A 59 -1.08 -6.51 -1.64
N LEU A 60 -0.95 -5.21 -1.39
CA LEU A 60 -0.88 -4.19 -2.45
C LEU A 60 0.39 -4.32 -3.29
N ASP A 61 1.52 -4.67 -2.68
CA ASP A 61 2.76 -4.96 -3.42
C ASP A 61 2.59 -6.18 -4.34
N LEU A 62 1.98 -7.27 -3.85
CA LEU A 62 1.69 -8.45 -4.67
C LEU A 62 0.74 -8.14 -5.83
N VAL A 63 -0.27 -7.29 -5.61
CA VAL A 63 -1.15 -6.82 -6.69
C VAL A 63 -0.35 -6.04 -7.74
N ALA A 64 0.55 -5.16 -7.31
CA ALA A 64 1.41 -4.39 -8.22
C ALA A 64 2.40 -5.29 -8.99
N GLU A 65 2.93 -6.33 -8.35
CA GLU A 65 3.79 -7.36 -8.99
C GLU A 65 3.00 -8.13 -10.05
N ALA A 66 1.75 -8.53 -9.76
CA ALA A 66 0.88 -9.25 -10.70
C ALA A 66 0.37 -8.36 -11.85
N ASP A 67 0.19 -7.06 -11.62
CA ASP A 67 -0.42 -6.12 -12.59
C ASP A 67 0.35 -6.02 -13.90
N GLU A 68 1.68 -6.19 -13.89
CA GLU A 68 2.47 -6.24 -15.14
C GLU A 68 1.98 -7.38 -16.06
N THR A 69 1.77 -8.56 -15.49
CA THR A 69 1.27 -9.72 -16.24
C THR A 69 -0.19 -9.54 -16.62
N VAL A 70 -1.04 -9.03 -15.71
CA VAL A 70 -2.46 -8.78 -15.98
C VAL A 70 -2.62 -7.81 -17.16
N LEU A 71 -1.85 -6.72 -17.20
CA LEU A 71 -1.88 -5.74 -18.28
C LEU A 71 -1.37 -6.32 -19.61
N ALA A 72 -0.29 -7.11 -19.57
CA ALA A 72 0.23 -7.78 -20.76
C ALA A 72 -0.78 -8.78 -21.33
N VAL A 73 -1.47 -9.53 -20.47
CA VAL A 73 -2.57 -10.44 -20.84
C VAL A 73 -3.75 -9.66 -21.42
N ASP A 74 -4.18 -8.56 -20.77
CA ASP A 74 -5.28 -7.70 -21.24
C ASP A 74 -5.02 -7.15 -22.65
N ALA A 75 -3.77 -6.77 -22.93
CA ALA A 75 -3.37 -6.31 -24.26
C ALA A 75 -3.52 -7.40 -25.33
N VAL A 76 -3.15 -8.65 -25.02
CA VAL A 76 -3.27 -9.78 -25.95
C VAL A 76 -4.73 -10.21 -26.14
N VAL A 77 -5.55 -10.17 -25.08
CA VAL A 77 -6.99 -10.46 -25.17
C VAL A 77 -7.72 -9.45 -26.07
N GLN A 78 -7.33 -8.18 -26.02
CA GLN A 78 -7.90 -7.12 -26.87
C GLN A 78 -7.28 -7.04 -28.27
N ALA A 79 -6.17 -7.75 -28.52
CA ALA A 79 -5.47 -7.69 -29.79
C ALA A 79 -6.33 -8.26 -30.92
N LYS A 80 -6.18 -7.67 -32.10
CA LYS A 80 -6.74 -8.25 -33.32
C LYS A 80 -6.04 -9.58 -33.59
N ILE A 81 -6.80 -10.62 -33.95
CA ILE A 81 -6.24 -11.91 -34.34
C ILE A 81 -5.50 -11.77 -35.67
N GLU A 82 -4.18 -11.87 -35.60
CA GLU A 82 -3.23 -11.90 -36.72
C GLU A 82 -2.26 -13.08 -36.50
N PRO A 83 -1.59 -13.60 -37.54
CA PRO A 83 -0.75 -14.80 -37.42
C PRO A 83 0.38 -14.72 -36.38
N ASP A 84 0.97 -13.54 -36.21
CA ASP A 84 2.06 -13.25 -35.26
C ASP A 84 1.61 -13.27 -33.79
N LEU A 85 0.31 -13.09 -33.52
CA LEU A 85 -0.25 -13.14 -32.17
C LEU A 85 -0.11 -14.52 -31.51
N ALA A 86 0.06 -15.58 -32.31
CA ALA A 86 0.09 -16.95 -31.83
C ALA A 86 1.18 -17.22 -30.78
N GLU A 87 2.39 -16.70 -31.00
CA GLU A 87 3.52 -16.91 -30.11
C GLU A 87 3.34 -16.12 -28.81
N GLU A 88 2.90 -14.87 -28.94
CA GLU A 88 2.68 -13.99 -27.81
C GLU A 88 1.55 -14.51 -26.90
N ALA A 89 0.43 -14.95 -27.47
CA ALA A 89 -0.67 -15.54 -26.71
C ALA A 89 -0.25 -16.80 -25.94
N GLY A 90 0.56 -17.67 -26.56
CA GLY A 90 1.12 -18.84 -25.90
C GLY A 90 2.05 -18.47 -24.74
N ARG A 91 2.95 -17.52 -24.95
CA ARG A 91 3.88 -17.02 -23.93
C ARG A 91 3.15 -16.41 -22.73
N ARG A 92 2.09 -15.62 -22.97
CA ARG A 92 1.28 -15.05 -21.88
C ARG A 92 0.49 -16.10 -21.12
N ALA A 93 -0.01 -17.14 -21.80
CA ALA A 93 -0.69 -18.24 -21.12
C ALA A 93 0.22 -18.98 -20.13
N GLU A 94 1.51 -19.11 -20.44
CA GLU A 94 2.51 -19.72 -19.54
C GLU A 94 2.80 -18.88 -18.29
N GLN A 95 2.60 -17.55 -18.35
CA GLN A 95 2.84 -16.61 -17.25
C GLN A 95 1.63 -16.46 -16.31
N LEU A 96 0.44 -16.89 -16.74
CA LEU A 96 -0.79 -16.77 -15.95
C LEU A 96 -0.69 -17.39 -14.54
N PRO A 97 -0.13 -18.60 -14.34
CA PRO A 97 -0.14 -19.24 -13.03
C PRO A 97 0.60 -18.44 -11.95
N ASP A 98 1.68 -17.76 -12.31
CA ASP A 98 2.46 -16.95 -11.36
C ASP A 98 1.67 -15.73 -10.90
N ALA A 99 1.05 -15.01 -11.84
CA ALA A 99 0.20 -13.87 -11.53
C ALA A 99 -1.06 -14.26 -10.72
N VAL A 100 -1.64 -15.43 -11.02
CA VAL A 100 -2.75 -15.99 -10.21
C VAL A 100 -2.28 -16.28 -8.79
N ALA A 101 -1.11 -16.89 -8.61
CA ALA A 101 -0.57 -17.21 -7.28
C ALA A 101 -0.30 -15.96 -6.44
N ASP A 102 0.20 -14.88 -7.05
CA ASP A 102 0.42 -13.60 -6.37
C ASP A 102 -0.91 -12.95 -5.96
N LEU A 103 -1.92 -12.97 -6.83
CA LEU A 103 -3.25 -12.44 -6.54
C LEU A 103 -4.00 -13.27 -5.48
N GLU A 104 -3.90 -14.60 -5.50
CA GLU A 104 -4.44 -15.48 -4.45
C GLU A 104 -3.77 -15.20 -3.10
N SER A 105 -2.46 -14.97 -3.10
CA SER A 105 -1.71 -14.58 -1.91
C SER A 105 -2.16 -13.22 -1.38
N ALA A 106 -2.36 -12.24 -2.26
CA ALA A 106 -2.91 -10.93 -1.90
C ALA A 106 -4.33 -11.04 -1.33
N ALA A 107 -5.21 -11.82 -1.95
CA ALA A 107 -6.57 -12.08 -1.45
C ALA A 107 -6.56 -12.68 -0.03
N SER A 108 -5.67 -13.64 0.22
CA SER A 108 -5.51 -14.28 1.53
C SER A 108 -5.06 -13.28 2.62
N LEU A 109 -4.11 -12.40 2.30
CA LEU A 109 -3.66 -11.34 3.19
C LEU A 109 -4.77 -10.33 3.49
N LEU A 110 -5.52 -9.89 2.48
CA LEU A 110 -6.64 -8.94 2.62
C LEU A 110 -7.77 -9.53 3.48
N ALA A 111 -8.14 -10.78 3.23
CA ALA A 111 -9.13 -11.50 4.04
C ALA A 111 -8.67 -11.64 5.50
N GLY A 112 -7.39 -11.93 5.72
CA GLY A 112 -6.79 -11.99 7.05
C GLY A 112 -6.78 -10.64 7.79
N ALA A 113 -6.57 -9.54 7.06
CA ALA A 113 -6.45 -8.19 7.60
C ALA A 113 -7.81 -7.52 7.86
N GLY A 114 -8.84 -7.80 7.04
CA GLY A 114 -10.11 -7.05 7.01
C GLY A 114 -10.83 -6.88 8.36
N GLY A 115 -10.81 -7.91 9.23
CA GLY A 115 -11.43 -7.84 10.56
C GLY A 115 -10.65 -7.02 11.60
N ARG A 116 -9.42 -6.59 11.28
CA ARG A 116 -8.46 -5.95 12.20
C ARG A 116 -8.13 -4.51 11.82
N LEU A 117 -8.38 -4.14 10.57
CA LEU A 117 -8.23 -2.77 10.05
C LEU A 117 -9.40 -1.88 10.50
N ARG A 118 -9.19 -0.56 10.51
CA ARG A 118 -10.17 0.45 10.93
C ARG A 118 -10.02 1.69 10.05
N GLY A 119 -11.09 2.48 9.93
CA GLY A 119 -11.05 3.74 9.18
C GLY A 119 -10.81 3.52 7.70
N ASP A 120 -9.92 4.33 7.12
CA ASP A 120 -9.64 4.33 5.69
C ASP A 120 -8.94 3.04 5.24
N ASP A 121 -8.04 2.47 6.05
CA ASP A 121 -7.35 1.21 5.72
C ASP A 121 -8.33 0.04 5.55
N ALA A 122 -9.43 0.01 6.32
CA ALA A 122 -10.46 -1.02 6.16
C ALA A 122 -11.25 -0.86 4.86
N GLN A 123 -11.47 0.38 4.41
CA GLN A 123 -12.13 0.68 3.14
C GLN A 123 -11.19 0.35 1.97
N VAL A 124 -9.92 0.74 2.06
CA VAL A 124 -8.90 0.42 1.06
C VAL A 124 -8.74 -1.09 0.93
N ALA A 125 -8.66 -1.84 2.05
CA ALA A 125 -8.55 -3.29 2.00
C ALA A 125 -9.78 -3.97 1.36
N ALA A 126 -10.99 -3.47 1.65
CA ALA A 126 -12.21 -4.00 1.06
C ALA A 126 -12.28 -3.74 -0.45
N VAL A 127 -11.90 -2.55 -0.90
CA VAL A 127 -11.87 -2.20 -2.32
C VAL A 127 -10.75 -2.95 -3.05
N ALA A 128 -9.57 -3.09 -2.43
CA ALA A 128 -8.47 -3.89 -2.96
C ALA A 128 -8.87 -5.37 -3.11
N ALA A 129 -9.63 -5.93 -2.17
CA ALA A 129 -10.13 -7.30 -2.27
C ALA A 129 -11.08 -7.46 -3.46
N GLU A 130 -11.99 -6.50 -3.69
CA GLU A 130 -12.86 -6.51 -4.87
C GLU A 130 -12.07 -6.39 -6.18
N ALA A 131 -11.01 -5.59 -6.18
CA ALA A 131 -10.11 -5.42 -7.32
C ALA A 131 -9.33 -6.72 -7.64
N VAL A 132 -8.87 -7.43 -6.61
CA VAL A 132 -8.20 -8.73 -6.71
C VAL A 132 -9.16 -9.81 -7.22
N ASP A 133 -10.36 -9.89 -6.67
CA ASP A 133 -11.38 -10.84 -7.12
C ASP A 133 -11.73 -10.64 -8.60
N GLY A 134 -11.83 -9.37 -9.04
CA GLY A 134 -12.02 -9.03 -10.45
C GLY A 134 -10.86 -9.51 -11.32
N ARG A 135 -9.61 -9.30 -10.90
CA ARG A 135 -8.42 -9.77 -11.63
C ARG A 135 -8.31 -11.29 -11.67
N LEU A 136 -8.64 -12.00 -10.59
CA LEU A 136 -8.65 -13.47 -10.58
C LEU A 136 -9.64 -14.04 -11.59
N GLU A 137 -10.86 -13.49 -11.67
CA GLU A 137 -11.84 -13.91 -12.69
C GLU A 137 -11.39 -13.53 -14.11
N MET A 138 -10.73 -12.38 -14.29
CA MET A 138 -10.09 -12.03 -15.56
C MET A 138 -9.05 -13.08 -15.96
N LEU A 139 -8.14 -13.48 -15.07
CA LEU A 139 -7.08 -14.44 -15.42
C LEU A 139 -7.62 -15.86 -15.65
N GLU A 140 -8.67 -16.26 -14.92
CA GLU A 140 -9.35 -17.53 -15.13
C GLU A 140 -9.94 -17.64 -16.54
N THR A 141 -10.60 -16.57 -17.00
CA THR A 141 -11.19 -16.50 -18.36
C THR A 141 -10.13 -16.24 -19.43
N ALA A 142 -9.09 -15.45 -19.12
CA ALA A 142 -7.98 -15.16 -20.02
C ALA A 142 -7.27 -16.42 -20.49
N GLY A 143 -7.08 -17.44 -19.64
CA GLY A 143 -6.43 -18.68 -20.06
C GLY A 143 -7.12 -19.34 -21.26
N ARG A 144 -8.46 -19.34 -21.29
CA ARG A 144 -9.24 -19.90 -22.40
C ARG A 144 -9.21 -18.99 -23.63
N LEU A 145 -9.27 -17.67 -23.42
CA LEU A 145 -9.16 -16.69 -24.51
C LEU A 145 -7.78 -16.72 -25.18
N LEU A 146 -6.70 -16.80 -24.42
CA LEU A 146 -5.34 -16.88 -24.95
C LEU A 146 -5.11 -18.17 -25.75
N ASP A 147 -5.64 -19.31 -25.27
CA ASP A 147 -5.59 -20.56 -26.02
C ASP A 147 -6.37 -20.47 -27.35
N ALA A 148 -7.57 -19.88 -27.33
CA ALA A 148 -8.35 -19.62 -28.54
C ALA A 148 -7.62 -18.65 -29.50
N ASN A 149 -7.00 -17.58 -28.99
CA ASN A 149 -6.19 -16.63 -29.76
C ASN A 149 -5.04 -17.34 -30.44
N ALA A 150 -4.29 -18.15 -29.69
CA ALA A 150 -3.14 -18.88 -30.20
C ALA A 150 -3.51 -19.87 -31.30
N LYS A 151 -4.61 -20.63 -31.10
CA LYS A 151 -5.13 -21.58 -32.09
C LYS A 151 -5.62 -20.89 -33.35
N ALA A 152 -6.44 -19.86 -33.21
CA ALA A 152 -7.01 -19.11 -34.32
C ALA A 152 -5.92 -18.38 -35.12
N ALA A 153 -4.94 -17.74 -34.46
CA ALA A 153 -3.80 -17.09 -35.10
C ALA A 153 -2.93 -18.07 -35.90
N LYS A 154 -2.60 -19.24 -35.33
CA LYS A 154 -1.88 -20.30 -36.06
C LYS A 154 -2.64 -20.78 -37.28
N ALA A 155 -3.94 -21.06 -37.11
CA ALA A 155 -4.79 -21.47 -38.22
C ALA A 155 -4.89 -20.39 -39.31
N LEU A 156 -4.92 -19.12 -38.92
CA LEU A 156 -4.96 -17.99 -39.86
C LEU A 156 -3.68 -17.89 -40.68
N GLY A 157 -2.51 -18.05 -40.06
CA GLY A 157 -1.22 -18.11 -40.76
C GLY A 157 -1.19 -19.24 -41.78
N TYR A 158 -1.40 -20.48 -41.34
CA TYR A 158 -1.40 -21.64 -42.24
C TYR A 158 -2.44 -21.54 -43.36
N ALA A 159 -3.67 -21.15 -43.02
CA ALA A 159 -4.73 -21.07 -44.02
C ALA A 159 -4.53 -19.89 -44.99
N GLY A 160 -3.93 -18.79 -44.54
CA GLY A 160 -3.54 -17.66 -45.38
C GLY A 160 -2.50 -18.06 -46.43
N ASP A 161 -1.39 -18.65 -45.98
CA ASP A 161 -0.32 -19.13 -46.86
C ASP A 161 -0.84 -20.20 -47.83
N GLY A 162 -1.66 -21.14 -47.34
CA GLY A 162 -2.27 -22.16 -48.19
C GLY A 162 -3.21 -21.56 -49.25
N TRP A 163 -3.93 -20.51 -48.90
CA TRP A 163 -4.80 -19.80 -49.85
C TRP A 163 -4.02 -19.03 -50.91
N GLU A 164 -2.88 -18.45 -50.55
CA GLU A 164 -1.96 -17.81 -51.49
C GLU A 164 -1.38 -18.82 -52.49
N PHE A 165 -0.93 -20.00 -52.02
CA PHE A 165 -0.46 -21.05 -52.91
C PHE A 165 -1.55 -21.57 -53.85
N MET A 166 -2.82 -21.64 -53.42
CA MET A 166 -3.93 -21.95 -54.34
C MET A 166 -4.07 -20.88 -55.43
N ALA A 167 -3.92 -19.60 -55.09
CA ALA A 167 -3.97 -18.51 -56.06
C ALA A 167 -2.76 -18.52 -57.02
N GLU A 168 -1.57 -18.91 -56.55
CA GLU A 168 -0.41 -19.14 -57.40
C GLU A 168 -0.62 -20.32 -58.36
N ALA A 169 -1.17 -21.42 -57.87
CA ALA A 169 -1.50 -22.59 -58.69
C ALA A 169 -2.50 -22.24 -59.80
N GLU A 170 -3.49 -21.40 -59.52
CA GLU A 170 -4.47 -20.94 -60.52
C GLU A 170 -3.80 -20.12 -61.63
N LYS A 171 -2.90 -19.18 -61.27
CA LYS A 171 -2.15 -18.39 -62.26
C LYS A 171 -1.28 -19.27 -63.16
N LEU A 172 -0.65 -20.29 -62.58
CA LEU A 172 0.14 -21.27 -63.33
C LEU A 172 -0.74 -22.13 -64.25
N GLY A 173 -1.94 -22.51 -63.80
CA GLY A 173 -2.94 -23.19 -64.62
C GLY A 173 -3.40 -22.34 -65.81
N ASP A 174 -3.70 -21.07 -65.60
CA ASP A 174 -4.06 -20.12 -66.68
C ASP A 174 -2.94 -19.97 -67.71
N GLU A 175 -1.68 -19.88 -67.25
CA GLU A 175 -0.51 -19.87 -68.11
C GLU A 175 -0.39 -21.19 -68.90
N ALA A 176 -0.61 -22.33 -68.25
CA ALA A 176 -0.55 -23.63 -68.87
C ALA A 176 -1.60 -23.77 -69.99
N VAL A 177 -2.84 -23.35 -69.74
CA VAL A 177 -3.91 -23.33 -70.75
C VAL A 177 -3.54 -22.44 -71.94
N LYS A 178 -2.99 -21.25 -71.67
CA LYS A 178 -2.54 -20.32 -72.72
C LYS A 178 -1.42 -20.91 -73.58
N GLU A 179 -0.44 -21.59 -72.98
CA GLU A 179 0.66 -22.22 -73.70
C GLU A 179 0.21 -23.48 -74.47
N TYR A 180 -0.67 -24.29 -73.89
CA TYR A 180 -1.25 -25.48 -74.54
C TYR A 180 -1.99 -25.11 -75.82
N ASN A 181 -2.80 -24.06 -75.77
CA ASN A 181 -3.59 -23.57 -76.90
C ASN A 181 -2.77 -23.02 -78.09
N LYS A 182 -1.44 -22.89 -77.95
CA LYS A 182 -0.56 -22.62 -79.10
C LYS A 182 -0.42 -23.83 -80.02
N LEU A 183 -0.76 -25.04 -79.54
CA LEU A 183 -0.72 -26.30 -80.30
C LEU A 183 0.66 -26.56 -80.95
N THR A 184 1.73 -26.13 -80.28
CA THR A 184 3.13 -26.36 -80.68
C THR A 184 3.83 -27.21 -79.64
N LYS A 185 4.84 -27.98 -80.06
CA LYS A 185 5.65 -28.79 -79.14
C LYS A 185 6.25 -27.96 -78.00
N ASP A 186 6.78 -26.78 -78.32
CA ASP A 186 7.34 -25.86 -77.33
C ASP A 186 6.26 -25.29 -76.39
N GLY A 187 5.06 -24.99 -76.92
CA GLY A 187 3.93 -24.54 -76.13
C GLY A 187 3.47 -25.60 -75.12
N VAL A 188 3.25 -26.83 -75.58
CA VAL A 188 2.83 -27.93 -74.70
C VAL A 188 3.93 -28.30 -73.69
N THR A 189 5.21 -28.19 -74.05
CA THR A 189 6.32 -28.36 -73.10
C THR A 189 6.30 -27.31 -71.98
N ARG A 190 6.02 -26.04 -72.32
CA ARG A 190 5.85 -24.99 -71.30
C ARG A 190 4.58 -25.18 -70.47
N SER A 191 3.50 -25.64 -71.10
CA SER A 191 2.26 -25.98 -70.40
C SER A 191 2.49 -27.04 -69.33
N HIS A 192 3.15 -28.15 -69.71
CA HIS A 192 3.54 -29.23 -68.80
C HIS A 192 4.32 -28.70 -67.60
N GLY A 193 5.36 -27.89 -67.83
CA GLY A 193 6.16 -27.31 -66.74
C GLY A 193 5.40 -26.30 -65.86
N SER A 194 4.39 -25.60 -66.37
CA SER A 194 3.49 -24.78 -65.54
C SER A 194 2.52 -25.63 -64.73
N ASN A 195 1.97 -26.71 -65.30
CA ASN A 195 1.10 -27.65 -64.60
C ASN A 195 1.86 -28.42 -63.50
N GLU A 196 3.11 -28.83 -63.71
CA GLU A 196 3.92 -29.45 -62.65
C GLU A 196 4.14 -28.50 -61.47
N ARG A 197 4.52 -27.24 -61.75
CA ARG A 197 4.66 -26.21 -60.72
C ARG A 197 3.34 -25.92 -60.00
N ALA A 198 2.23 -25.91 -60.73
CA ALA A 198 0.90 -25.74 -60.14
C ALA A 198 0.57 -26.91 -59.20
N ALA A 199 0.88 -28.15 -59.58
CA ALA A 199 0.64 -29.33 -58.75
C ALA A 199 1.41 -29.26 -57.42
N GLU A 200 2.68 -28.82 -57.46
CA GLU A 200 3.47 -28.61 -56.25
C GLU A 200 2.87 -27.53 -55.34
N ARG A 201 2.43 -26.39 -55.89
CA ARG A 201 1.73 -25.37 -55.11
C ARG A 201 0.44 -25.87 -54.46
N VAL A 202 -0.35 -26.69 -55.16
CA VAL A 202 -1.56 -27.27 -54.57
C VAL A 202 -1.21 -28.27 -53.44
N LYS A 203 -0.12 -29.04 -53.57
CA LYS A 203 0.34 -29.93 -52.48
C LYS A 203 0.79 -29.14 -51.25
N GLU A 204 1.52 -28.04 -51.44
CA GLU A 204 1.91 -27.12 -50.36
C GLU A 204 0.67 -26.52 -49.68
N ALA A 205 -0.29 -26.02 -50.47
CA ALA A 205 -1.56 -25.50 -49.97
C ALA A 205 -2.35 -26.53 -49.16
N ARG A 206 -2.46 -27.76 -49.68
CA ARG A 206 -3.14 -28.88 -49.00
C ARG A 206 -2.51 -29.19 -47.64
N ALA A 207 -1.18 -29.24 -47.57
CA ALA A 207 -0.46 -29.50 -46.33
C ALA A 207 -0.72 -28.39 -45.30
N LEU A 208 -0.75 -27.13 -45.74
CA LEU A 208 -1.04 -25.98 -44.89
C LEU A 208 -2.50 -25.95 -44.42
N PHE A 209 -3.47 -26.25 -45.29
CA PHE A 209 -4.88 -26.39 -44.86
C PHE A 209 -5.06 -27.51 -43.84
N SER A 210 -4.33 -28.61 -43.96
CA SER A 210 -4.35 -29.70 -42.97
C SER A 210 -3.78 -29.25 -41.61
N GLN A 211 -2.70 -28.46 -41.62
CA GLN A 211 -2.14 -27.87 -40.42
C GLN A 211 -3.10 -26.86 -39.79
N ALA A 212 -3.74 -26.01 -40.59
CA ALA A 212 -4.76 -25.07 -40.13
C ALA A 212 -5.95 -25.78 -39.48
N ALA A 213 -6.46 -26.84 -40.13
CA ALA A 213 -7.57 -27.65 -39.61
C ALA A 213 -7.24 -28.35 -38.29
N SER A 214 -5.97 -28.72 -38.11
CA SER A 214 -5.48 -29.33 -36.87
C SER A 214 -5.23 -28.29 -35.77
N ALA A 215 -4.79 -27.08 -36.14
CA ALA A 215 -4.55 -25.98 -35.21
C ALA A 215 -5.84 -25.43 -34.60
N PHE A 216 -6.93 -25.36 -35.39
CA PHE A 216 -8.22 -24.85 -34.93
C PHE A 216 -9.38 -25.67 -35.52
N ALA A 217 -9.72 -26.76 -34.84
CA ALA A 217 -10.70 -27.74 -35.32
C ALA A 217 -12.12 -27.16 -35.45
N GLU A 218 -12.46 -26.20 -34.59
CA GLU A 218 -13.76 -25.52 -34.51
C GLU A 218 -14.06 -24.68 -35.77
N ALA A 219 -13.05 -24.34 -36.56
CA ALA A 219 -13.18 -23.65 -37.84
C ALA A 219 -13.57 -24.57 -39.00
N GLU A 220 -13.59 -25.90 -38.80
CA GLU A 220 -14.02 -26.90 -39.78
C GLU A 220 -13.31 -26.76 -41.14
N LEU A 221 -12.01 -26.47 -41.12
CA LEU A 221 -11.22 -26.17 -42.33
C LEU A 221 -10.97 -27.38 -43.25
N GLY A 222 -11.50 -28.57 -42.92
CA GLY A 222 -11.38 -29.77 -43.75
C GLY A 222 -11.95 -29.61 -45.17
N VAL A 223 -12.90 -28.68 -45.35
CA VAL A 223 -13.45 -28.34 -46.67
C VAL A 223 -12.40 -27.77 -47.63
N TYR A 224 -11.37 -27.07 -47.12
CA TYR A 224 -10.28 -26.53 -47.92
C TYR A 224 -9.26 -27.59 -48.31
N VAL A 225 -9.03 -28.58 -47.44
CA VAL A 225 -8.22 -29.77 -47.77
C VAL A 225 -8.88 -30.54 -48.91
N THR A 226 -10.19 -30.74 -48.84
CA THR A 226 -10.97 -31.42 -49.90
C THR A 226 -10.91 -30.64 -51.22
N TYR A 227 -11.00 -29.32 -51.16
CA TYR A 227 -10.85 -28.47 -52.34
C TYR A 227 -9.45 -28.56 -52.97
N ALA A 228 -8.40 -28.56 -52.15
CA ALA A 228 -7.03 -28.74 -52.63
C ALA A 228 -6.83 -30.14 -53.24
N ASP A 229 -7.41 -31.20 -52.65
CA ASP A 229 -7.39 -32.55 -53.22
C ASP A 229 -8.06 -32.61 -54.60
N GLU A 230 -9.22 -31.96 -54.75
CA GLU A 230 -9.92 -31.88 -56.04
C GLU A 230 -9.13 -31.07 -57.07
N LYS A 231 -8.55 -29.93 -56.70
CA LYS A 231 -7.73 -29.12 -57.60
C LYS A 231 -6.43 -29.82 -57.99
N LEU A 232 -5.82 -30.59 -57.08
CA LEU A 232 -4.64 -31.39 -57.38
C LEU A 232 -4.96 -32.43 -58.46
N ALA A 233 -6.11 -33.11 -58.33
CA ALA A 233 -6.55 -34.07 -59.34
C ALA A 233 -6.77 -33.43 -60.72
N VAL A 234 -7.29 -32.18 -60.77
CA VAL A 234 -7.43 -31.41 -62.01
C VAL A 234 -6.06 -31.15 -62.65
N VAL A 235 -5.12 -30.57 -61.88
CA VAL A 235 -3.80 -30.20 -62.40
C VAL A 235 -2.99 -31.43 -62.83
N GLU A 236 -3.04 -32.52 -62.06
CA GLU A 236 -2.40 -33.79 -62.45
C GLU A 236 -3.03 -34.40 -63.72
N SER A 237 -4.32 -34.16 -63.96
CA SER A 237 -4.96 -34.54 -65.22
C SER A 237 -4.42 -33.73 -66.39
N SER A 238 -4.18 -32.43 -66.21
CA SER A 238 -3.54 -31.57 -67.23
C SER A 238 -2.12 -32.02 -67.55
N VAL A 239 -1.31 -32.37 -66.53
CA VAL A 239 0.03 -32.94 -66.74
C VAL A 239 -0.04 -34.20 -67.64
N ARG A 240 -0.97 -35.12 -67.36
CA ARG A 240 -1.15 -36.34 -68.17
C ARG A 240 -1.60 -36.05 -69.60
N ILE A 241 -2.43 -35.02 -69.81
CA ILE A 241 -2.83 -34.56 -71.14
C ILE A 241 -1.61 -34.08 -71.93
N ASP A 242 -0.77 -33.23 -71.32
CA ASP A 242 0.44 -32.70 -71.96
C ASP A 242 1.43 -33.83 -72.31
N GLU A 243 1.65 -34.77 -71.39
CA GLU A 243 2.52 -35.93 -71.62
C GLU A 243 2.03 -36.82 -72.76
N ALA A 244 0.73 -37.10 -72.81
CA ALA A 244 0.12 -37.89 -73.89
C ALA A 244 0.24 -37.17 -75.23
N TRP A 245 0.01 -35.84 -75.26
CA TRP A 245 0.15 -35.03 -76.46
C TRP A 245 1.61 -35.00 -76.96
N LEU A 246 2.58 -34.75 -76.08
CA LEU A 246 4.01 -34.72 -76.41
C LEU A 246 4.53 -36.09 -76.88
N SER A 247 3.91 -37.17 -76.41
CA SER A 247 4.20 -38.55 -76.83
C SER A 247 3.50 -38.99 -78.12
N GLY A 248 2.70 -38.11 -78.75
CA GLY A 248 1.94 -38.41 -79.96
C GLY A 248 0.73 -39.34 -79.73
N LYS A 249 0.31 -39.54 -78.48
CA LYS A 249 -0.82 -40.40 -78.08
C LYS A 249 -2.12 -39.60 -78.00
N THR A 250 -2.59 -39.10 -79.14
CA THR A 250 -3.74 -38.18 -79.22
C THR A 250 -5.05 -38.78 -78.69
N GLU A 251 -5.32 -40.06 -78.92
CA GLU A 251 -6.50 -40.74 -78.36
C GLU A 251 -6.48 -40.79 -76.82
N ALA A 252 -5.32 -41.03 -76.23
CA ALA A 252 -5.15 -41.04 -74.78
C ALA A 252 -5.30 -39.63 -74.19
N ALA A 253 -4.74 -38.61 -74.85
CA ALA A 253 -4.92 -37.21 -74.46
C ALA A 253 -6.40 -36.81 -74.47
N ASN A 254 -7.13 -37.14 -75.54
CA ASN A 254 -8.56 -36.84 -75.65
C ASN A 254 -9.41 -37.57 -74.61
N ALA A 255 -9.06 -38.81 -74.26
CA ALA A 255 -9.73 -39.54 -73.18
C ALA A 255 -9.51 -38.88 -71.81
N GLU A 256 -8.28 -38.41 -71.53
CA GLU A 256 -7.96 -37.73 -70.28
C GLU A 256 -8.60 -36.33 -70.19
N VAL A 257 -8.80 -35.63 -71.32
CA VAL A 257 -9.56 -34.36 -71.36
C VAL A 257 -10.97 -34.52 -70.81
N LYS A 258 -11.65 -35.65 -71.08
CA LYS A 258 -12.97 -35.91 -70.50
C LYS A 258 -12.90 -35.98 -68.97
N ARG A 259 -11.92 -36.69 -68.44
CA ARG A 259 -11.69 -36.81 -66.99
C ARG A 259 -11.33 -35.45 -66.38
N TYR A 260 -10.49 -34.67 -67.05
CA TYR A 260 -10.16 -33.30 -66.66
C TYR A 260 -11.43 -32.46 -66.51
N ASN A 261 -12.31 -32.46 -67.51
CA ASN A 261 -13.55 -31.68 -67.46
C ASN A 261 -14.45 -32.07 -66.28
N ASP A 262 -14.63 -33.38 -66.02
CA ASP A 262 -15.42 -33.87 -64.89
C ASP A 262 -14.81 -33.47 -63.53
N LEU A 263 -13.47 -33.48 -63.41
CA LEU A 263 -12.76 -33.06 -62.20
C LEU A 263 -12.83 -31.53 -62.00
N ASP A 264 -12.66 -30.78 -63.08
CA ASP A 264 -12.68 -29.31 -63.07
C ASP A 264 -14.07 -28.77 -62.74
N GLU A 265 -15.13 -29.39 -63.28
CA GLU A 265 -16.52 -29.06 -62.93
C GLU A 265 -16.78 -29.24 -61.43
N ARG A 266 -16.29 -30.33 -60.84
CA ARG A 266 -16.40 -30.58 -59.39
C ARG A 266 -15.65 -29.55 -58.56
N ALA A 267 -14.39 -29.29 -58.90
CA ALA A 267 -13.54 -28.34 -58.19
C ALA A 267 -14.12 -26.92 -58.26
N THR A 268 -14.60 -26.51 -59.44
CA THR A 268 -15.24 -25.21 -59.68
C THR A 268 -16.55 -25.08 -58.91
N THR A 269 -17.39 -26.11 -58.94
CA THR A 269 -18.65 -26.14 -58.17
C THR A 269 -18.38 -25.94 -56.68
N ARG A 270 -17.34 -26.57 -56.12
CA ARG A 270 -16.96 -26.37 -54.72
C ARG A 270 -16.43 -24.96 -54.46
N ALA A 271 -15.54 -24.47 -55.31
CA ALA A 271 -14.93 -23.14 -55.19
C ALA A 271 -16.00 -22.04 -55.09
N ASN A 272 -17.10 -22.16 -55.84
CA ASN A 272 -18.19 -21.18 -55.85
C ASN A 272 -18.88 -20.99 -54.47
N TRP A 273 -18.79 -21.96 -53.57
CA TRP A 273 -19.37 -21.88 -52.22
C TRP A 273 -18.33 -21.58 -51.14
N LEU A 274 -17.04 -21.66 -51.46
CA LEU A 274 -15.97 -21.39 -50.51
C LEU A 274 -15.70 -19.89 -50.40
N LYS A 275 -15.78 -19.38 -49.18
CA LYS A 275 -15.23 -18.05 -48.84
C LYS A 275 -13.75 -18.20 -48.48
N ALA A 276 -13.07 -17.08 -48.28
CA ALA A 276 -11.70 -17.11 -47.75
C ALA A 276 -11.67 -17.85 -46.39
N PRO A 277 -10.65 -18.68 -46.12
CA PRO A 277 -10.52 -19.44 -44.86
C PRO A 277 -10.61 -18.56 -43.61
N SER A 278 -10.10 -17.33 -43.68
CA SER A 278 -10.19 -16.33 -42.61
C SER A 278 -11.62 -16.07 -42.13
N THR A 279 -12.62 -16.18 -43.01
CA THR A 279 -14.03 -16.02 -42.65
C THR A 279 -14.53 -17.17 -41.78
N ALA A 280 -14.10 -18.40 -42.05
CA ALA A 280 -14.47 -19.56 -41.25
C ALA A 280 -13.80 -19.50 -39.87
N ILE A 281 -12.52 -19.12 -39.83
CA ILE A 281 -11.75 -18.93 -38.60
C ILE A 281 -12.38 -17.84 -37.74
N ALA A 282 -12.69 -16.67 -38.29
CA ALA A 282 -13.29 -15.57 -37.54
C ALA A 282 -14.63 -15.96 -36.89
N LYS A 283 -15.51 -16.65 -37.63
CA LYS A 283 -16.80 -17.12 -37.11
C LYS A 283 -16.66 -18.17 -36.01
N ALA A 284 -15.71 -19.09 -36.18
CA ALA A 284 -15.45 -20.10 -35.17
C ALA A 284 -14.84 -19.49 -33.91
N TYR A 285 -13.90 -18.55 -34.08
CA TYR A 285 -13.30 -17.79 -33.00
C TYR A 285 -14.37 -17.05 -32.20
N GLU A 286 -15.22 -16.24 -32.84
CA GLU A 286 -16.33 -15.53 -32.20
C GLU A 286 -17.19 -16.47 -31.37
N ARG A 287 -17.62 -17.61 -31.95
CA ARG A 287 -18.46 -18.61 -31.26
C ARG A 287 -17.80 -19.24 -30.04
N VAL A 288 -16.49 -19.50 -30.07
CA VAL A 288 -15.80 -20.14 -28.93
C VAL A 288 -15.41 -19.14 -27.85
N THR A 289 -15.22 -17.86 -28.19
CA THR A 289 -14.78 -16.84 -27.24
C THR A 289 -15.91 -16.00 -26.66
N GLU A 290 -17.09 -15.92 -27.28
CA GLU A 290 -18.19 -15.00 -26.90
C GLU A 290 -18.46 -15.00 -25.39
N THR A 291 -18.74 -16.17 -24.81
CA THR A 291 -19.08 -16.29 -23.38
C THR A 291 -17.92 -15.92 -22.46
N ASP A 292 -16.70 -16.36 -22.77
CA ASP A 292 -15.53 -16.05 -21.94
C ASP A 292 -15.10 -14.58 -22.09
N ALA A 293 -15.28 -13.98 -23.26
CA ALA A 293 -15.01 -12.58 -23.52
C ALA A 293 -15.97 -11.68 -22.71
N ASP A 294 -17.26 -12.01 -22.68
CA ASP A 294 -18.24 -11.27 -21.87
C ASP A 294 -17.88 -11.30 -20.39
N ARG A 295 -17.60 -12.51 -19.85
CA ARG A 295 -17.16 -12.67 -18.45
C ARG A 295 -15.87 -11.91 -18.16
N TYR A 296 -14.90 -11.96 -19.08
CA TYR A 296 -13.63 -11.25 -18.96
C TYR A 296 -13.84 -9.73 -18.85
N TYR A 297 -14.64 -9.14 -19.76
CA TYR A 297 -14.89 -7.69 -19.76
C TYR A 297 -15.74 -7.23 -18.58
N GLU A 298 -16.67 -8.05 -18.10
CA GLU A 298 -17.40 -7.78 -16.85
C GLU A 298 -16.45 -7.74 -15.64
N ALA A 299 -15.59 -8.75 -15.51
CA ALA A 299 -14.60 -8.84 -14.45
C ALA A 299 -13.61 -7.66 -14.51
N ARG A 300 -13.12 -7.32 -15.71
CA ARG A 300 -12.26 -6.15 -15.97
C ARG A 300 -12.90 -4.85 -15.56
N ASN A 301 -14.18 -4.67 -15.84
CA ASN A 301 -14.91 -3.46 -15.45
C ASN A 301 -15.07 -3.38 -13.92
N ARG A 302 -15.33 -4.51 -13.25
CA ARG A 302 -15.37 -4.54 -11.78
C ARG A 302 -14.01 -4.19 -11.17
N ALA A 303 -12.93 -4.80 -11.66
CA ALA A 303 -11.57 -4.50 -11.23
C ALA A 303 -11.25 -3.01 -11.45
N SER A 304 -11.53 -2.46 -12.63
CA SER A 304 -11.29 -1.04 -12.96
C SER A 304 -12.10 -0.08 -12.08
N LYS A 305 -13.36 -0.41 -11.76
CA LYS A 305 -14.19 0.38 -10.84
C LYS A 305 -13.71 0.30 -9.40
N ALA A 306 -13.20 -0.85 -8.98
CA ALA A 306 -12.57 -1.01 -7.69
C ALA A 306 -11.28 -0.18 -7.63
N ASP A 307 -10.42 -0.25 -8.65
CA ASP A 307 -9.21 0.58 -8.75
C ASP A 307 -9.54 2.08 -8.75
N GLY A 308 -10.57 2.49 -9.48
CA GLY A 308 -11.05 3.87 -9.48
C GLY A 308 -11.52 4.34 -8.10
N ARG A 309 -12.27 3.51 -7.37
CA ARG A 309 -12.64 3.81 -5.97
C ARG A 309 -11.45 3.77 -5.03
N GLN A 310 -10.48 2.90 -5.27
CA GLN A 310 -9.25 2.86 -4.49
C GLN A 310 -8.45 4.15 -4.71
N GLU A 311 -8.38 4.63 -5.94
CA GLU A 311 -7.77 5.91 -6.29
C GLU A 311 -8.60 7.09 -5.77
N GLU A 312 -9.93 7.03 -5.71
CA GLU A 312 -10.74 8.05 -5.03
C GLU A 312 -10.57 8.01 -3.50
N LEU A 313 -10.32 6.85 -2.90
CA LEU A 313 -9.97 6.74 -1.48
C LEU A 313 -8.54 7.25 -1.22
N ARG A 314 -7.62 7.02 -2.17
CA ARG A 314 -6.22 7.48 -2.15
C ARG A 314 -5.98 8.88 -2.72
N GLY A 315 -6.97 9.45 -3.39
CA GLY A 315 -6.93 10.70 -4.16
C GLY A 315 -8.04 11.67 -3.72
N GLY A 316 -9.05 11.20 -2.99
CA GLY A 316 -9.87 11.98 -2.05
C GLY A 316 -9.09 12.43 -0.80
N THR A 317 -7.84 11.98 -0.68
CA THR A 317 -6.80 12.61 0.15
C THR A 317 -6.00 13.68 -0.61
N GLY A 318 -6.34 13.97 -1.88
CA GLY A 318 -5.63 14.88 -2.79
C GLY A 318 -6.44 16.06 -3.38
N GLY A 319 -7.67 16.32 -2.93
CA GLY A 319 -8.46 17.48 -3.38
C GLY A 319 -9.45 17.97 -2.33
N ASP A 320 -9.13 19.10 -1.69
CA ASP A 320 -10.00 20.06 -1.01
C ASP A 320 -11.11 19.51 -0.08
N GLY A 321 -10.76 19.23 1.18
CA GLY A 321 -11.75 19.29 2.26
C GLY A 321 -11.37 18.65 3.59
N MET A 322 -10.78 17.44 3.57
CA MET A 322 -10.56 16.67 4.82
C MET A 322 -9.17 16.04 4.94
N GLY A 323 -8.57 15.54 3.85
CA GLY A 323 -7.16 15.08 3.84
C GLY A 323 -6.17 16.21 4.13
N SER A 324 -6.45 17.41 3.60
CA SER A 324 -5.66 18.61 3.88
C SER A 324 -5.68 18.97 5.36
N VAL A 325 -6.79 18.71 6.08
CA VAL A 325 -6.85 18.95 7.52
C VAL A 325 -5.80 18.09 8.20
N TRP A 326 -5.79 16.77 8.10
CA TRP A 326 -4.95 15.93 8.97
C TRP A 326 -3.43 16.00 8.72
N SER A 327 -2.97 16.44 7.55
CA SER A 327 -1.55 16.51 7.16
C SER A 327 -1.04 17.93 6.86
N GLY A 328 -1.85 18.97 7.04
CA GLY A 328 -1.43 20.34 6.72
C GLY A 328 -0.29 20.87 7.61
N TRP A 329 0.68 21.58 7.00
CA TRP A 329 1.80 22.26 7.67
C TRP A 329 1.38 23.23 8.79
N TRP A 330 0.11 23.67 8.77
CA TRP A 330 -0.45 24.55 9.80
C TRP A 330 -0.62 23.88 11.17
N TRP A 331 -0.76 22.54 11.25
CA TRP A 331 -0.81 21.85 12.54
C TRP A 331 0.51 21.87 13.30
N PRO A 332 1.66 21.47 12.71
CA PRO A 332 2.95 21.64 13.36
C PRO A 332 3.29 23.13 13.54
N ALA A 333 2.86 24.04 12.65
CA ALA A 333 3.03 25.48 12.87
C ALA A 333 2.23 25.99 14.10
N ALA A 334 0.98 25.55 14.27
CA ALA A 334 0.17 25.88 15.44
C ALA A 334 0.77 25.27 16.73
N THR A 335 1.29 24.04 16.63
CA THR A 335 2.01 23.37 17.71
C THR A 335 3.26 24.15 18.11
N ALA A 336 4.06 24.59 17.13
CA ALA A 336 5.22 25.44 17.35
C ALA A 336 4.84 26.76 18.03
N LEU A 337 3.77 27.42 17.57
CA LEU A 337 3.26 28.64 18.19
C LEU A 337 2.89 28.42 19.66
N LEU A 338 2.12 27.38 19.98
CA LEU A 338 1.78 27.02 21.36
C LEU A 338 3.03 26.70 22.18
N GLY A 339 3.98 25.96 21.62
CA GLY A 339 5.26 25.63 22.25
C GLY A 339 6.10 26.87 22.57
N PHE A 340 6.18 27.85 21.67
CA PHE A 340 6.87 29.12 21.90
C PHE A 340 6.16 29.98 22.95
N VAL A 341 4.83 30.04 22.94
CA VAL A 341 4.05 30.70 24.00
C VAL A 341 4.36 30.07 25.36
N TYR A 342 4.33 28.74 25.43
CA TYR A 342 4.61 28.00 26.65
C TYR A 342 6.04 28.25 27.15
N THR A 343 7.01 28.23 26.23
CA THR A 343 8.42 28.53 26.51
C THR A 343 8.59 29.95 27.03
N GLY A 344 7.98 30.95 26.37
CA GLY A 344 8.04 32.36 26.79
C GLY A 344 7.46 32.59 28.18
N LEU A 345 6.31 31.97 28.48
CA LEU A 345 5.69 32.04 29.81
C LEU A 345 6.61 31.43 30.89
N LEU A 346 7.21 30.27 30.63
CA LEU A 346 8.12 29.62 31.56
C LEU A 346 9.42 30.40 31.75
N VAL A 347 10.01 30.95 30.69
CA VAL A 347 11.20 31.81 30.76
C VAL A 347 10.89 33.07 31.56
N ALA A 348 9.74 33.71 31.35
CA ALA A 348 9.32 34.87 32.14
C ALA A 348 9.13 34.54 33.63
N GLN A 349 8.55 33.38 33.94
CA GLN A 349 8.44 32.91 35.32
C GLN A 349 9.81 32.59 35.94
N TRP A 350 10.69 31.96 35.17
CA TRP A 350 12.05 31.66 35.59
C TRP A 350 12.87 32.92 35.81
N ALA A 351 12.76 33.93 34.94
CA ALA A 351 13.47 35.20 35.09
C ALA A 351 13.11 35.88 36.43
N LYS A 352 11.84 35.79 36.85
CA LYS A 352 11.34 36.34 38.12
C LYS A 352 11.75 35.53 39.35
N ARG A 353 11.76 34.19 39.28
CA ARG A 353 11.90 33.32 40.48
C ARG A 353 13.16 32.45 40.53
N ARG A 354 13.88 32.37 39.41
CA ARG A 354 15.10 31.59 39.18
C ARG A 354 14.97 30.13 39.62
N LYS A 355 13.79 29.50 39.47
CA LYS A 355 13.55 28.11 39.86
C LYS A 355 13.91 27.13 38.74
N MET A 356 14.76 26.15 39.04
CA MET A 356 15.27 25.21 38.03
C MET A 356 14.19 24.38 37.32
N HIS A 357 13.10 24.03 37.99
CA HIS A 357 12.00 23.29 37.34
C HIS A 357 11.38 24.08 36.18
N GLN A 358 11.23 25.40 36.31
CA GLN A 358 10.71 26.25 35.24
C GLN A 358 11.69 26.33 34.06
N LEU A 359 13.00 26.38 34.34
CA LEU A 359 14.02 26.40 33.30
C LEU A 359 14.05 25.08 32.51
N MET A 360 14.02 23.94 33.20
CA MET A 360 14.06 22.64 32.52
C MET A 360 12.80 22.36 31.71
N TRP A 361 11.63 22.77 32.22
CA TRP A 361 10.42 22.74 31.42
C TRP A 361 10.53 23.67 30.21
N ALA A 362 11.12 24.88 30.36
CA ALA A 362 11.28 25.80 29.24
C ALA A 362 12.16 25.19 28.14
N VAL A 363 13.25 24.49 28.53
CA VAL A 363 14.11 23.77 27.58
C VAL A 363 13.34 22.66 26.85
N GLY A 364 12.57 21.85 27.57
CA GLY A 364 11.77 20.78 26.95
C GLY A 364 10.73 21.32 25.96
N PHE A 365 10.01 22.39 26.32
CA PHE A 365 9.05 23.03 25.41
C PHE A 365 9.71 23.80 24.26
N LEU A 366 10.93 24.31 24.45
CA LEU A 366 11.70 24.91 23.37
C LEU A 366 12.13 23.86 22.35
N PHE A 367 12.63 22.70 22.80
CA PHE A 367 12.95 21.58 21.91
C PHE A 367 11.73 21.14 21.10
N TYR A 368 10.60 21.06 21.78
CA TYR A 368 9.33 20.74 21.13
C TYR A 368 8.91 21.77 20.09
N ALA A 369 8.97 23.07 20.43
CA ALA A 369 8.59 24.15 19.52
C ALA A 369 9.49 24.19 18.27
N VAL A 370 10.80 24.04 18.46
CA VAL A 370 11.76 24.04 17.35
C VAL A 370 11.60 22.81 16.47
N ALA A 371 11.37 21.62 17.06
CA ALA A 371 11.06 20.41 16.31
C ALA A 371 9.79 20.59 15.46
N ALA A 372 8.73 21.17 16.02
CA ALA A 372 7.49 21.46 15.31
C ALA A 372 7.68 22.50 14.18
N VAL A 373 8.59 23.48 14.31
CA VAL A 373 8.96 24.37 13.19
C VAL A 373 9.62 23.57 12.05
N MET A 374 10.51 22.63 12.37
CA MET A 374 11.19 21.81 11.37
C MET A 374 10.21 20.89 10.64
N GLU A 375 9.23 20.32 11.35
CA GLU A 375 8.12 19.57 10.75
C GLU A 375 7.26 20.46 9.85
N ALA A 376 6.85 21.65 10.33
CA ALA A 376 6.06 22.58 9.54
C ALA A 376 6.79 23.03 8.27
N TRP A 377 8.09 23.28 8.38
CA TRP A 377 8.93 23.61 7.24
C TRP A 377 8.99 22.46 6.23
N SER A 378 9.31 21.24 6.69
CA SER A 378 9.40 20.07 5.83
C SER A 378 8.08 19.76 5.13
N GLU A 379 6.96 19.94 5.83
CA GLU A 379 5.62 19.76 5.29
C GLU A 379 5.27 20.87 4.29
N ALA A 380 5.62 22.12 4.57
CA ALA A 380 5.39 23.23 3.64
C ALA A 380 6.22 23.11 2.36
N THR A 381 7.46 22.63 2.45
CA THR A 381 8.35 22.45 1.28
C THR A 381 8.22 21.10 0.61
N GLN A 382 7.40 20.20 1.16
CA GLN A 382 7.30 18.80 0.74
C GLN A 382 8.68 18.15 0.54
N HIS A 383 9.60 18.43 1.47
CA HIS A 383 11.00 18.00 1.38
C HIS A 383 11.67 17.98 2.76
N TRP A 384 12.26 16.83 3.12
CA TRP A 384 13.09 16.70 4.31
C TRP A 384 14.57 16.94 3.97
N ASP A 385 15.10 18.09 4.38
CA ASP A 385 16.55 18.31 4.34
C ASP A 385 17.26 17.38 5.35
N PRO A 386 18.29 16.63 4.94
CA PRO A 386 18.98 15.68 5.81
C PRO A 386 19.56 16.30 7.09
N THR A 387 20.04 17.55 7.03
CA THR A 387 20.60 18.25 8.19
C THR A 387 19.49 18.66 9.14
N VAL A 388 18.40 19.22 8.60
CA VAL A 388 17.20 19.58 9.36
C VAL A 388 16.61 18.35 10.06
N TYR A 389 16.48 17.22 9.36
CA TYR A 389 16.02 15.96 9.93
C TYR A 389 16.86 15.49 11.13
N ARG A 390 18.19 15.53 11.00
CA ARG A 390 19.12 15.09 12.07
C ARG A 390 18.99 15.93 13.33
N VAL A 391 18.72 17.23 13.20
CA VAL A 391 18.47 18.12 14.36
C VAL A 391 17.07 17.87 14.91
N TYR A 392 16.06 17.83 14.05
CA TYR A 392 14.67 17.55 14.39
C TYR A 392 14.53 16.31 15.28
N ILE A 393 15.05 15.16 14.81
CA ILE A 393 14.84 13.88 15.48
C ILE A 393 15.45 13.86 16.89
N VAL A 394 16.57 14.59 17.10
CA VAL A 394 17.21 14.69 18.41
C VAL A 394 16.41 15.57 19.35
N LEU A 395 15.91 16.72 18.88
CA LEU A 395 15.09 17.62 19.70
C LEU A 395 13.76 16.94 20.07
N ALA A 396 13.08 16.36 19.09
CA ALA A 396 11.81 15.66 19.26
C ALA A 396 11.92 14.51 20.27
N ALA A 397 12.96 13.69 20.19
CA ALA A 397 13.11 12.53 21.05
C ALA A 397 13.72 12.82 22.43
N SER A 398 14.34 13.99 22.65
CA SER A 398 14.97 14.33 23.93
C SER A 398 14.12 15.21 24.86
N LEU A 399 13.12 15.92 24.33
CA LEU A 399 12.33 16.89 25.08
C LEU A 399 11.71 16.34 26.36
N VAL A 400 11.20 15.10 26.34
CA VAL A 400 10.52 14.48 27.49
C VAL A 400 11.48 14.24 28.64
N GLY A 401 12.76 13.98 28.35
CA GLY A 401 13.81 13.87 29.35
C GLY A 401 13.95 15.16 30.16
N PHE A 402 13.95 16.32 29.48
CA PHE A 402 14.01 17.64 30.11
C PHE A 402 12.72 18.02 30.85
N LEU A 403 11.56 17.63 30.33
CA LEU A 403 10.27 17.81 31.02
C LEU A 403 10.21 17.02 32.34
N GLY A 404 10.60 15.74 32.30
CA GLY A 404 10.74 14.90 33.48
C GLY A 404 11.76 15.49 34.46
N ASN A 405 12.85 16.07 33.97
CA ASN A 405 13.87 16.69 34.81
C ASN A 405 13.31 17.88 35.60
N GLY A 406 12.52 18.74 34.95
CA GLY A 406 11.82 19.83 35.66
C GLY A 406 10.90 19.31 36.76
N THR A 407 10.17 18.22 36.49
CA THR A 407 9.31 17.58 37.50
C THR A 407 10.12 16.99 38.65
N LEU A 408 11.29 16.41 38.37
CA LEU A 408 12.20 15.90 39.40
C LEU A 408 12.70 17.03 40.32
N TYR A 409 13.09 18.18 39.77
CA TYR A 409 13.44 19.37 40.54
C TYR A 409 12.28 19.93 41.37
N LEU A 410 11.03 19.68 40.98
CA LEU A 410 9.85 20.12 41.73
C LEU A 410 9.51 19.19 42.90
N ILE A 411 9.55 17.88 42.69
CA ILE A 411 9.07 16.90 43.67
C ILE A 411 10.14 16.51 44.70
N THR A 412 11.42 16.62 44.35
CA THR A 412 12.53 16.23 45.23
C THR A 412 12.98 17.39 46.11
N LYS A 413 13.32 17.09 47.37
CA LYS A 413 13.89 18.10 48.30
C LYS A 413 15.38 18.34 48.06
N LYS A 414 16.10 17.34 47.54
CA LYS A 414 17.54 17.41 47.31
C LYS A 414 17.80 17.72 45.84
N ARG A 415 18.42 18.88 45.58
CA ARG A 415 18.73 19.36 44.23
C ARG A 415 19.60 18.38 43.42
N VAL A 416 20.50 17.66 44.09
CA VAL A 416 21.43 16.69 43.50
C VAL A 416 20.76 15.70 42.56
N TRP A 417 19.54 15.23 42.84
CA TRP A 417 18.85 14.28 41.97
C TRP A 417 18.46 14.89 40.61
N GLY A 418 18.04 16.14 40.60
CA GLY A 418 17.79 16.88 39.37
C GLY A 418 19.10 17.20 38.63
N ASP A 419 20.16 17.57 39.35
CA ASP A 419 21.46 17.88 38.74
C ASP A 419 22.08 16.62 38.09
N VAL A 420 21.98 15.45 38.75
CA VAL A 420 22.44 14.16 38.21
C VAL A 420 21.64 13.78 36.96
N TYR A 421 20.32 13.87 37.01
CA TYR A 421 19.48 13.53 35.86
C TYR A 421 19.66 14.52 34.69
N LEU A 422 19.93 15.80 34.98
CA LEU A 422 20.37 16.77 33.99
C LEU A 422 21.68 16.33 33.32
N GLY A 423 22.68 15.94 34.11
CA GLY A 423 23.96 15.44 33.60
C GLY A 423 23.79 14.25 32.66
N VAL A 424 22.94 13.27 33.05
CA VAL A 424 22.61 12.12 32.20
C VAL A 424 21.96 12.58 30.89
N ASN A 425 20.95 13.46 30.95
CA ASN A 425 20.29 13.98 29.75
C ASN A 425 21.28 14.69 28.82
N LEU A 426 22.20 15.51 29.35
CA LEU A 426 23.18 16.24 28.53
C LEU A 426 24.19 15.30 27.87
N VAL A 427 24.69 14.29 28.58
CA VAL A 427 25.60 13.28 28.01
C VAL A 427 24.90 12.48 26.92
N MET A 428 23.67 12.00 27.18
CA MET A 428 22.89 11.27 26.18
C MET A 428 22.54 12.15 24.99
N LEU A 429 22.33 13.45 25.18
CA LEU A 429 22.01 14.39 24.10
C LEU A 429 23.23 14.58 23.19
N ALA A 430 24.43 14.71 23.78
CA ALA A 430 25.67 14.80 23.03
C ALA A 430 25.96 13.51 22.24
N ILE A 431 25.77 12.33 22.86
CA ILE A 431 25.92 11.03 22.19
C ILE A 431 24.91 10.90 21.03
N PHE A 432 23.66 11.33 21.26
CA PHE A 432 22.63 11.23 20.24
C PHE A 432 22.91 12.17 19.06
N LEU A 433 23.27 13.43 19.32
CA LEU A 433 23.71 14.37 18.27
C LEU A 433 24.90 13.82 17.48
N TRP A 434 25.93 13.33 18.18
CA TRP A 434 27.09 12.76 17.51
C TRP A 434 26.68 11.56 16.64
N GLY A 435 25.84 10.66 17.17
CA GLY A 435 25.34 9.51 16.44
C GLY A 435 24.50 9.88 15.22
N THR A 436 23.57 10.83 15.35
CA THR A 436 22.74 11.25 14.23
C THR A 436 23.51 11.99 13.18
N PHE A 437 24.66 12.62 13.44
CA PHE A 437 25.48 13.26 12.39
C PHE A 437 26.47 12.30 11.72
N ASN A 438 26.83 11.20 12.38
CA ASN A 438 27.75 10.19 11.83
C ASN A 438 27.04 8.98 11.21
N ALA A 439 25.73 8.84 11.41
CA ALA A 439 24.94 7.77 10.79
C ALA A 439 24.70 8.02 9.29
N GLN A 440 24.78 6.95 8.50
CA GLN A 440 24.30 6.96 7.12
C GLN A 440 22.77 6.97 7.13
N LEU A 441 22.15 7.97 6.50
CA LEU A 441 20.69 8.05 6.43
C LEU A 441 20.16 7.19 5.30
N VAL A 442 19.03 6.54 5.56
CA VAL A 442 18.22 5.90 4.51
C VAL A 442 17.40 7.00 3.83
N MET A 443 17.91 7.52 2.72
CA MET A 443 17.31 8.69 2.04
C MET A 443 15.89 8.42 1.54
N GLU A 444 15.60 7.20 1.12
CA GLU A 444 14.27 6.75 0.68
C GLU A 444 13.22 6.79 1.81
N ALA A 445 13.66 6.79 3.07
CA ALA A 445 12.79 6.90 4.22
C ALA A 445 12.44 8.36 4.57
N LEU A 446 13.10 9.35 3.96
CA LEU A 446 12.80 10.78 4.12
C LEU A 446 11.62 11.21 3.25
N LYS A 447 10.46 10.57 3.45
CA LYS A 447 9.25 10.82 2.65
C LYS A 447 8.57 12.13 3.07
N PRO A 448 8.27 13.05 2.12
CA PRO A 448 7.42 14.22 2.36
C PRO A 448 6.00 13.82 2.80
N GLY A 449 5.28 14.70 3.50
CA GLY A 449 3.89 14.44 3.92
C GLY A 449 3.71 13.54 5.14
N ILE A 450 4.82 13.03 5.70
CA ILE A 450 4.84 12.12 6.83
C ILE A 450 5.97 12.54 7.78
N VAL A 451 5.70 12.58 9.08
CA VAL A 451 6.78 12.65 10.06
C VAL A 451 7.66 11.44 9.89
N VAL A 452 8.89 11.69 9.48
CA VAL A 452 9.91 10.67 9.40
C VAL A 452 10.28 10.36 10.83
N GLY A 453 9.69 9.31 11.40
CA GLY A 453 10.15 8.77 12.68
C GLY A 453 11.62 8.35 12.60
N GLY A 454 12.12 7.58 13.56
CA GLY A 454 13.51 7.11 13.52
C GLY A 454 13.91 6.24 12.31
N LYS A 455 13.01 5.99 11.33
CA LYS A 455 13.24 5.11 10.16
C LYS A 455 14.43 5.54 9.30
N ALA A 456 14.63 6.84 9.07
CA ALA A 456 15.77 7.31 8.28
C ALA A 456 17.13 7.12 8.99
N LEU A 457 17.14 6.83 10.30
CA LEU A 457 18.34 6.48 11.07
C LEU A 457 18.70 4.99 11.02
N GLY A 458 17.97 4.16 10.25
CA GLY A 458 18.22 2.73 10.11
C GLY A 458 17.24 1.84 10.90
N GLU A 459 17.59 0.56 11.06
CA GLU A 459 16.73 -0.46 11.66
C GLU A 459 16.35 -0.15 13.12
N SER A 460 15.17 -0.62 13.55
CA SER A 460 14.70 -0.44 14.92
C SER A 460 15.67 -1.11 15.91
N GLY A 461 15.97 -0.44 17.01
CA GLY A 461 16.87 -0.95 18.05
C GLY A 461 18.36 -0.71 17.81
N THR A 462 18.74 -0.16 16.65
CA THR A 462 20.15 0.18 16.33
C THR A 462 20.53 1.58 16.79
N PHE A 463 21.83 1.83 16.95
CA PHE A 463 22.36 3.18 17.15
C PHE A 463 22.40 3.92 15.80
N PRO A 464 21.93 5.18 15.70
CA PRO A 464 21.49 6.08 16.78
C PRO A 464 19.98 6.04 17.09
N ARG A 465 19.16 5.26 16.37
CA ARG A 465 17.69 5.20 16.53
C ARG A 465 17.23 4.84 17.96
N LEU A 466 17.99 4.01 18.68
CA LEU A 466 17.71 3.58 20.06
C LEU A 466 17.80 4.74 21.08
N MET A 467 18.51 5.82 20.76
CA MET A 467 18.83 6.92 21.70
C MET A 467 17.62 7.73 22.17
N SER A 468 16.42 7.52 21.62
CA SER A 468 15.18 8.12 22.16
C SER A 468 14.73 7.50 23.49
N LEU A 469 15.08 6.22 23.75
CA LEU A 469 14.60 5.50 24.93
C LEU A 469 15.13 6.06 26.26
N PRO A 470 16.44 6.40 26.40
CA PRO A 470 16.99 6.99 27.61
C PRO A 470 16.35 8.31 28.04
N PHE A 471 15.69 9.04 27.14
CA PHE A 471 14.96 10.27 27.48
C PHE A 471 13.49 9.99 27.78
N ASN A 472 12.83 9.26 26.87
CA ASN A 472 11.38 9.12 26.89
C ASN A 472 10.89 8.23 28.04
N ILE A 473 11.58 7.13 28.35
CA ILE A 473 11.16 6.20 29.42
C ILE A 473 11.27 6.87 30.79
N PRO A 474 12.46 7.30 31.27
CA PRO A 474 12.57 7.92 32.58
C PRO A 474 11.84 9.27 32.63
N GLY A 475 11.86 10.06 31.56
CA GLY A 475 11.16 11.33 31.47
C GLY A 475 9.65 11.18 31.68
N SER A 476 9.02 10.24 30.96
CA SER A 476 7.57 9.99 31.09
C SER A 476 7.21 9.43 32.46
N LEU A 477 8.01 8.50 33.01
CA LEU A 477 7.78 7.94 34.34
C LEU A 477 7.83 9.01 35.44
N ILE A 478 8.81 9.91 35.38
CA ILE A 478 8.93 11.01 36.34
C ILE A 478 7.79 12.02 36.17
N LEU A 479 7.45 12.36 34.92
CA LEU A 479 6.39 13.34 34.61
C LEU A 479 5.01 12.83 35.05
N LEU A 480 4.60 11.64 34.58
CA LEU A 480 3.33 11.01 34.94
C LEU A 480 3.28 10.67 36.43
N GLY A 481 4.38 10.13 36.99
CA GLY A 481 4.48 9.82 38.41
C GLY A 481 4.35 11.05 39.29
N GLY A 482 5.00 12.17 38.92
CA GLY A 482 4.89 13.45 39.61
C GLY A 482 3.48 14.03 39.58
N SER A 483 2.79 13.92 38.44
CA SER A 483 1.40 14.37 38.30
C SER A 483 0.42 13.48 39.08
N ALA A 484 0.58 12.15 39.02
CA ALA A 484 -0.24 11.21 39.78
C ALA A 484 -0.08 11.40 41.30
N TRP A 485 1.17 11.56 41.76
CA TRP A 485 1.45 11.87 43.16
C TRP A 485 0.81 13.19 43.60
N SER A 486 0.85 14.21 42.75
CA SER A 486 0.22 15.50 43.01
C SER A 486 -1.31 15.38 43.12
N ILE A 487 -1.94 14.60 42.25
CA ILE A 487 -3.38 14.29 42.33
C ILE A 487 -3.70 13.65 43.69
N ILE A 488 -3.02 12.57 44.06
CA ILE A 488 -3.27 11.84 45.32
C ILE A 488 -3.10 12.76 46.54
N LYS A 489 -2.08 13.62 46.52
CA LYS A 489 -1.76 14.55 47.61
C LYS A 489 -2.82 15.65 47.79
N PHE A 490 -3.38 16.17 46.70
CA PHE A 490 -4.31 17.32 46.73
C PHE A 490 -5.79 16.94 46.61
N LEU A 491 -6.12 15.73 46.15
CA LEU A 491 -7.50 15.21 46.05
C LEU A 491 -8.34 15.35 47.33
N PRO A 492 -7.82 15.09 48.55
CA PRO A 492 -8.64 15.23 49.76
C PRO A 492 -8.88 16.68 50.18
N LYS A 493 -8.26 17.67 49.51
CA LYS A 493 -8.36 19.08 49.88
C LYS A 493 -9.25 19.82 48.87
N LYS A 494 -10.52 20.08 49.24
CA LYS A 494 -11.51 20.73 48.36
C LYS A 494 -11.03 22.06 47.77
N GLU A 495 -10.31 22.84 48.58
CA GLU A 495 -9.64 24.10 48.22
C GLU A 495 -8.55 23.97 47.14
N PHE A 496 -8.01 22.77 46.89
CA PHE A 496 -6.95 22.52 45.91
C PHE A 496 -7.41 21.67 44.72
N ARG A 497 -8.72 21.54 44.47
CA ARG A 497 -9.25 20.73 43.35
C ARG A 497 -8.78 21.20 41.97
N TYR A 498 -8.48 22.48 41.81
CA TYR A 498 -7.90 23.01 40.58
C TYR A 498 -6.49 22.43 40.30
N ARG A 499 -5.68 22.13 41.34
CA ARG A 499 -4.40 21.40 41.21
C ARG A 499 -4.59 19.98 40.70
N VAL A 500 -5.68 19.35 41.12
CA VAL A 500 -6.02 17.98 40.70
C VAL A 500 -6.36 17.99 39.22
N TRP A 501 -7.27 18.86 38.79
CA TRP A 501 -7.65 18.97 37.37
C TRP A 501 -6.49 19.40 36.47
N ALA A 502 -5.63 20.31 36.92
CA ALA A 502 -4.41 20.67 36.20
C ALA A 502 -3.51 19.45 35.92
N ASN A 503 -3.31 18.59 36.93
CA ASN A 503 -2.49 17.38 36.77
C ASN A 503 -3.21 16.28 35.98
N VAL A 504 -4.54 16.21 36.02
CA VAL A 504 -5.32 15.30 35.16
C VAL A 504 -5.14 15.69 33.69
N LEU A 505 -5.25 16.97 33.36
CA LEU A 505 -5.00 17.47 32.01
C LEU A 505 -3.55 17.20 31.57
N ILE A 506 -2.57 17.39 32.46
CA ILE A 506 -1.17 17.06 32.17
C ILE A 506 -1.00 15.58 31.85
N ILE A 507 -1.63 14.67 32.61
CA ILE A 507 -1.59 13.23 32.33
C ILE A 507 -2.23 12.92 30.98
N ILE A 508 -3.41 13.46 30.69
CA ILE A 508 -4.12 13.23 29.43
C ILE A 508 -3.27 13.69 28.25
N GLY A 509 -2.78 14.94 28.28
CA GLY A 509 -1.93 15.47 27.21
C GLY A 509 -0.63 14.67 27.03
N THR A 510 0.01 14.26 28.14
CA THR A 510 1.22 13.43 28.10
C THR A 510 0.95 12.04 27.51
N LEU A 511 -0.19 11.42 27.80
CA LEU A 511 -0.57 10.13 27.24
C LEU A 511 -0.87 10.23 25.74
N ILE A 512 -1.52 11.29 25.29
CA ILE A 512 -1.81 11.54 23.87
C ILE A 512 -0.50 11.67 23.10
N ILE A 513 0.44 12.54 23.54
CA ILE A 513 1.71 12.75 22.84
C ILE A 513 2.64 11.52 22.91
N ALA A 514 2.67 10.81 24.04
CA ALA A 514 3.45 9.57 24.16
C ALA A 514 2.89 8.45 23.28
N GLY A 515 1.56 8.38 23.13
CA GLY A 515 0.88 7.48 22.20
C GLY A 515 1.23 7.82 20.75
N ALA A 516 1.04 9.08 20.36
CA ALA A 516 1.29 9.56 19.00
C ALA A 516 2.76 9.35 18.57
N GLY A 517 3.73 9.74 19.41
CA GLY A 517 5.15 9.51 19.13
C GLY A 517 5.56 8.02 19.15
N SER A 518 4.81 7.15 19.83
CA SER A 518 5.05 5.70 19.77
C SER A 518 4.50 5.08 18.48
N MET A 519 3.33 5.53 18.00
CA MET A 519 2.77 5.12 16.71
C MET A 519 3.71 5.53 15.55
N ALA A 520 4.22 6.77 15.58
CA ALA A 520 5.16 7.26 14.57
C ALA A 520 6.46 6.45 14.51
N ARG A 521 6.98 5.98 15.66
CA ARG A 521 8.18 5.11 15.71
C ARG A 521 7.94 3.73 15.12
N LEU A 522 6.70 3.23 15.20
CA LEU A 522 6.25 1.96 14.62
C LEU A 522 5.85 2.08 13.14
N GLY A 523 5.86 3.30 12.59
CA GLY A 523 5.56 3.56 11.18
C GLY A 523 4.16 4.04 10.89
N ALA A 524 3.29 4.16 11.90
CA ALA A 524 1.97 4.75 11.80
C ALA A 524 2.03 6.24 12.18
N SER A 525 2.26 7.09 11.18
CA SER A 525 2.41 8.54 11.33
C SER A 525 1.12 9.33 11.07
N ALA A 526 0.06 8.66 10.58
CA ALA A 526 -1.23 9.30 10.29
C ALA A 526 -1.83 9.93 11.55
N GLY A 527 -2.17 11.22 11.47
CA GLY A 527 -2.77 11.99 12.57
C GLY A 527 -1.80 12.46 13.67
N LEU A 528 -0.48 12.28 13.51
CA LEU A 528 0.51 12.72 14.49
C LEU A 528 0.43 14.23 14.76
N TYR A 529 0.42 15.07 13.73
CA TYR A 529 0.39 16.53 13.88
C TYR A 529 -0.84 17.02 14.65
N VAL A 530 -2.00 16.39 14.41
CA VAL A 530 -3.23 16.70 15.15
C VAL A 530 -3.11 16.22 16.59
N GLY A 531 -2.58 15.01 16.81
CA GLY A 531 -2.31 14.48 18.14
C GLY A 531 -1.37 15.37 18.96
N GLU A 532 -0.31 15.88 18.33
CA GLU A 532 0.66 16.81 18.89
C GLU A 532 0.03 18.15 19.25
N MET A 533 -0.74 18.74 18.34
CA MET A 533 -1.43 20.01 18.61
C MET A 533 -2.44 19.85 19.75
N VAL A 534 -3.29 18.83 19.70
CA VAL A 534 -4.32 18.58 20.72
C VAL A 534 -3.67 18.30 22.07
N ALA A 535 -2.64 17.45 22.12
CA ALA A 535 -1.86 17.22 23.33
C ALA A 535 -1.27 18.53 23.87
N SER A 536 -0.71 19.37 23.01
CA SER A 536 -0.11 20.65 23.37
C SER A 536 -1.11 21.63 23.95
N ALA A 537 -2.30 21.74 23.36
CA ALA A 537 -3.37 22.56 23.91
C ALA A 537 -3.85 22.04 25.27
N ILE A 538 -3.99 20.72 25.45
CA ILE A 538 -4.38 20.12 26.73
C ILE A 538 -3.29 20.34 27.80
N LEU A 539 -2.01 20.17 27.44
CA LEU A 539 -0.88 20.45 28.32
C LEU A 539 -0.83 21.93 28.71
N LEU A 540 -1.04 22.85 27.76
CA LEU A 540 -1.13 24.29 28.01
C LEU A 540 -2.31 24.63 28.91
N ALA A 541 -3.49 24.05 28.68
CA ALA A 541 -4.65 24.25 29.55
C ALA A 541 -4.37 23.76 30.98
N GLY A 542 -3.77 22.58 31.13
CA GLY A 542 -3.33 22.06 32.43
C GLY A 542 -2.32 22.97 33.12
N PHE A 543 -1.37 23.51 32.36
CA PHE A 543 -0.36 24.44 32.86
C PHE A 543 -0.91 25.80 33.25
N LEU A 544 -1.81 26.39 32.47
CA LEU A 544 -2.46 27.66 32.81
C LEU A 544 -3.38 27.51 34.03
N LEU A 545 -4.07 26.38 34.15
CA LEU A 545 -4.83 26.02 35.34
C LEU A 545 -3.91 25.77 36.56
N ALA A 546 -2.66 25.37 36.33
CA ALA A 546 -1.61 25.42 37.35
C ALA A 546 -1.02 26.84 37.50
N GLY A 547 -1.05 27.73 36.52
CA GLY A 547 -0.59 29.11 36.64
C GLY A 547 -1.46 29.94 37.59
N THR A 548 -2.76 29.63 37.66
CA THR A 548 -3.70 30.24 38.61
C THR A 548 -3.47 29.82 40.07
N LEU A 549 -2.49 28.93 40.33
CA LEU A 549 -2.04 28.49 41.66
C LEU A 549 -1.68 29.61 42.60
N GLU A 550 -1.14 30.71 42.08
CA GLU A 550 -0.71 31.81 42.95
C GLU A 550 -1.88 32.69 43.39
N LYS A 551 -2.80 33.01 42.47
CA LYS A 551 -4.05 33.73 42.79
C LYS A 551 -4.94 32.91 43.73
N GLY A 552 -5.08 31.61 43.48
CA GLY A 552 -5.85 30.71 44.36
C GLY A 552 -5.18 30.48 45.72
N ALA A 553 -3.85 30.35 45.78
CA ALA A 553 -3.14 30.21 47.05
C ALA A 553 -3.06 31.53 47.84
N GLN A 554 -3.02 32.69 47.17
CA GLN A 554 -3.16 34.00 47.80
C GLN A 554 -4.57 34.18 48.34
N ALA A 555 -5.62 33.94 47.54
CA ALA A 555 -7.01 34.03 47.99
C ALA A 555 -7.31 33.12 49.19
N VAL A 556 -6.77 31.89 49.22
CA VAL A 556 -6.92 30.98 50.37
C VAL A 556 -6.10 31.43 51.58
N ARG A 557 -4.93 32.04 51.38
CA ARG A 557 -4.15 32.63 52.48
C ARG A 557 -4.83 33.88 53.05
N GLU A 558 -5.43 34.70 52.19
CA GLU A 558 -6.21 35.88 52.55
C GLU A 558 -7.50 35.49 53.28
N GLN A 559 -8.22 34.46 52.81
CA GLN A 559 -9.37 33.89 53.53
C GLN A 559 -8.97 33.34 54.90
N ARG A 560 -7.90 32.54 54.99
CA ARG A 560 -7.43 32.02 56.29
C ARG A 560 -6.91 33.11 57.21
N ALA A 561 -6.33 34.18 56.67
CA ALA A 561 -5.91 35.33 57.46
C ALA A 561 -7.12 36.16 57.94
N ALA A 562 -8.17 36.27 57.14
CA ALA A 562 -9.43 36.90 57.53
C ALA A 562 -10.18 36.08 58.60
N GLU A 563 -10.22 34.76 58.46
CA GLU A 563 -10.78 33.83 59.45
C GLU A 563 -9.99 33.88 60.77
N ALA A 564 -8.65 33.89 60.72
CA ALA A 564 -7.80 34.03 61.91
C ALA A 564 -7.87 35.43 62.54
N GLY A 565 -8.17 36.47 61.76
CA GLY A 565 -8.38 37.84 62.25
C GLY A 565 -9.76 38.05 62.89
N GLN A 566 -10.76 37.24 62.53
CA GLN A 566 -12.09 37.25 63.17
C GLN A 566 -12.13 36.49 64.50
N GLU A 567 -11.16 35.61 64.77
CA GLU A 567 -11.02 34.90 66.05
C GLU A 567 -10.20 35.68 67.11
N ALA A 568 -9.67 36.87 66.80
CA ALA A 568 -9.07 37.73 67.81
C ALA A 568 -10.19 38.43 68.61
N PRO A 569 -10.31 38.18 69.94
CA PRO A 569 -11.37 38.80 70.72
C PRO A 569 -11.19 40.33 70.74
N PRO A 570 -12.27 41.12 70.75
CA PRO A 570 -12.15 42.56 70.90
C PRO A 570 -11.46 42.87 72.23
N THR A 571 -10.33 43.57 72.18
CA THR A 571 -9.77 44.23 73.35
C THR A 571 -10.65 45.42 73.69
N ALA A 572 -11.60 45.21 74.60
CA ALA A 572 -12.03 46.10 75.68
C ALA A 572 -13.23 45.46 76.40
#